data_AF-A0A957YJ90-F1
#
_entry.id   AF-A0A957YJ90-F1
#
_cell.length_a   1.000
_cell.length_b   1.000
_cell.length_c   1.000
_cell.angle_alpha   90.00
_cell.angle_beta   90.00
_cell.angle_gamma   90.00
#
_symmetry.space_group_name_H-M   'P 1'
#
loop_
_entity.id
_entity.type
_entity.pdbx_description
1 polymer ?
#
loop_
_entity_poly.entity_id
_entity_poly.type
_entity_poly.pdbx_seq_one_letter_code
_entity_poly.pdbx_strand_id
1 'polypeptide(L)' 'GLVKAILFGGQDASRSARNDTWILDVASGAWTLVDPQGAPSPRYNHASVFIPGYGMVVYGGRNDNGPLSELWRGDL' A
#
# COMPACT_ATOMS: atom_id res chain seq x y z
N GLY A 1 1.16 13.97 -18.88
CA GLY A 1 1.30 14.15 -17.41
C GLY A 1 1.74 12.84 -16.81
N LEU A 2 2.61 12.87 -15.80
CA LEU A 2 3.14 11.67 -15.13
C LEU A 2 2.03 11.05 -14.27
N VAL A 3 1.17 10.24 -14.89
CA VAL A 3 0.14 9.49 -14.17
C VAL A 3 0.84 8.35 -13.43
N LYS A 4 0.69 8.33 -12.10
CA LYS A 4 1.22 7.28 -11.24
C LYS A 4 0.10 6.60 -10.48
N ALA A 5 0.23 5.30 -10.27
CA ALA A 5 -0.61 4.55 -9.35
C ALA A 5 0.25 3.99 -8.22
N ILE A 6 -0.33 3.92 -7.01
CA ILE A 6 0.31 3.35 -5.83
C ILE A 6 -0.42 2.06 -5.48
N LEU A 7 0.33 0.99 -5.30
CA LEU A 7 -0.15 -0.30 -4.81
C LEU A 7 0.48 -0.55 -3.45
N PHE A 8 -0.33 -0.92 -2.46
CA PHE A 8 0.14 -1.29 -1.13
C PHE A 8 -0.48 -2.63 -0.71
N GLY A 9 0.34 -3.51 -0.14
CA GLY A 9 -0.07 -4.75 0.48
C GLY A 9 -0.78 -5.74 -0.46
N GLY A 10 -1.75 -6.48 0.09
CA GLY A 10 -2.43 -7.57 -0.61
C GLY A 10 -2.04 -8.95 -0.08
N GLN A 11 -2.39 -9.99 -0.84
CA GLN A 11 -2.07 -11.38 -0.55
C GLN A 11 -1.33 -12.00 -1.72
N ASP A 12 -0.26 -12.72 -1.44
CA ASP A 12 0.47 -13.48 -2.44
C ASP A 12 -0.19 -14.86 -2.72
N ALA A 13 0.45 -15.65 -3.58
CA ALA A 13 -0.03 -16.99 -3.92
C ALA A 13 -0.07 -17.97 -2.73
N SER A 14 0.69 -17.73 -1.66
CA SER A 14 0.62 -18.53 -0.42
C SER A 14 -0.40 -18.00 0.59
N ARG A 15 -1.18 -16.97 0.20
CA ARG A 15 -2.15 -16.24 1.03
C ARG A 15 -1.51 -15.45 2.17
N SER A 16 -0.21 -15.23 2.12
CA SER A 16 0.49 -14.42 3.11
C SER A 16 0.23 -12.94 2.82
N ALA A 17 -0.12 -12.19 3.87
CA ALA A 17 -0.32 -10.76 3.76
C ALA A 17 1.00 -10.04 3.43
N ARG A 18 0.94 -8.96 2.64
CA ARG A 18 2.11 -8.16 2.24
C ARG A 18 2.02 -6.71 2.76
N ASN A 19 3.16 -6.05 2.91
CA ASN A 19 3.29 -4.64 3.27
C ASN A 19 4.22 -3.86 2.33
N ASP A 20 4.59 -4.43 1.19
CA ASP A 20 5.37 -3.73 0.19
C ASP A 20 4.50 -2.66 -0.51
N THR A 21 5.17 -1.59 -0.92
CA THR A 21 4.55 -0.50 -1.67
C THR A 21 5.20 -0.43 -3.04
N TRP A 22 4.40 -0.38 -4.09
CA TRP A 22 4.86 -0.25 -5.47
C TRP A 22 4.27 0.99 -6.11
N ILE A 23 5.10 1.69 -6.90
CA ILE A 23 4.66 2.79 -7.75
C ILE A 23 4.73 2.33 -9.19
N LEU A 24 3.59 2.41 -9.87
CA LEU A 24 3.47 2.23 -11.32
C LEU A 24 3.56 3.59 -12.00
N ASP A 25 4.58 3.77 -12.84
CA ASP A 25 4.55 4.81 -13.87
C ASP A 25 3.66 4.33 -15.02
N VAL A 26 2.47 4.92 -15.17
CA VAL A 26 1.46 4.42 -16.12
C VAL A 26 1.88 4.66 -17.57
N ALA A 27 2.72 5.66 -17.83
CA ALA A 27 3.16 5.97 -19.18
C ALA A 27 4.18 4.94 -19.71
N SER A 28 5.11 4.52 -18.86
CA SER A 28 6.17 3.56 -19.21
C SER A 28 5.84 2.11 -18.84
N GLY A 29 4.87 1.90 -17.94
CA GLY A 29 4.59 0.59 -17.35
C GLY A 29 5.64 0.14 -16.32
N ALA A 30 6.59 1.00 -15.96
CA ALA A 30 7.65 0.67 -15.03
C ALA A 30 7.14 0.62 -13.59
N TRP A 31 7.53 -0.43 -12.88
CA TRP A 31 7.23 -0.63 -11.47
C TRP A 31 8.47 -0.32 -10.64
N THR A 32 8.30 0.49 -9.60
CA THR A 32 9.34 0.80 -8.62
C THR A 32 8.88 0.35 -7.24
N LEU A 33 9.64 -0.53 -6.60
CA LEU A 33 9.45 -0.88 -5.19
C LEU A 33 9.90 0.30 -4.33
N VAL A 34 9.05 0.72 -3.40
CA VAL A 34 9.37 1.77 -2.43
C VAL A 34 9.14 1.26 -1.01
N ASP A 35 9.99 1.71 -0.10
CA ASP A 35 9.94 1.35 1.32
C ASP A 35 9.68 2.60 2.16
N PRO A 36 8.40 2.98 2.35
CA PRO A 36 8.06 4.13 3.17
C PRO A 36 8.39 3.84 4.63
N GLN A 37 9.11 4.76 5.28
CA GLN A 37 9.43 4.62 6.70
C GLN A 37 8.17 4.44 7.53
N GLY A 38 8.19 3.45 8.42
CA GLY A 38 7.07 3.15 9.30
C GLY A 38 5.87 2.54 8.57
N ALA A 39 6.05 1.91 7.41
CA ALA A 39 5.01 1.15 6.71
C ALA A 39 4.20 0.27 7.69
N PRO A 40 2.88 0.16 7.50
CA PRO A 40 2.05 -0.50 8.48
C PRO A 40 2.16 -2.02 8.31
N SER A 41 1.64 -2.78 9.28
CA SER A 41 1.75 -4.25 9.26
C SER A 41 1.19 -4.84 7.94
N PRO A 42 1.73 -5.99 7.47
CA PRO A 42 1.23 -6.65 6.26
C PRO A 42 -0.27 -6.85 6.30
N ARG A 43 -0.99 -6.51 5.23
CA ARG A 43 -2.45 -6.55 5.22
C ARG A 43 -3.05 -6.71 3.83
N TYR A 44 -4.26 -7.25 3.79
CA TYR A 44 -5.14 -7.31 2.62
C TYR A 44 -6.58 -6.92 3.00
N ASN A 45 -7.46 -6.75 2.01
CA ASN A 45 -8.84 -6.25 2.19
C ASN A 45 -8.92 -4.93 2.98
N HIS A 46 -7.88 -4.11 2.90
CA HIS A 46 -7.83 -2.79 3.52
C HIS A 46 -8.44 -1.75 2.57
N ALA A 47 -8.76 -0.58 3.11
CA ALA A 47 -9.08 0.60 2.30
C ALA A 47 -7.82 1.47 2.14
N SER A 48 -7.67 2.11 0.98
CA SER A 48 -6.58 3.06 0.74
C SER A 48 -7.06 4.27 -0.07
N VAL A 49 -6.46 5.43 0.20
CA VAL A 49 -6.69 6.68 -0.54
C VAL A 49 -5.39 7.48 -0.62
N PHE A 50 -5.10 8.04 -1.79
CA PHE A 50 -4.03 9.02 -1.95
C PHE A 50 -4.60 10.43 -1.90
N ILE A 51 -4.00 11.29 -1.07
CA ILE A 51 -4.40 12.68 -0.91
C ILE A 51 -3.23 13.57 -1.34
N PRO A 52 -3.36 14.36 -2.43
CA PRO A 52 -2.29 15.24 -2.90
C PRO A 52 -1.79 16.19 -1.79
N GLY A 53 -0.48 16.23 -1.58
CA GLY A 53 0.16 17.05 -0.53
C GLY A 53 0.08 16.49 0.89
N TYR A 54 -0.60 15.36 1.10
CA TYR A 54 -0.71 14.68 2.39
C TYR A 54 -0.15 13.26 2.38
N GLY A 55 -0.22 12.57 1.24
CA GLY A 55 0.33 11.22 1.04
C GLY A 55 -0.74 10.14 1.00
N MET A 56 -0.31 8.90 1.15
CA MET A 56 -1.20 7.73 1.10
C MET A 56 -1.72 7.40 2.50
N VAL A 57 -3.02 7.19 2.61
CA VAL A 57 -3.69 6.75 3.84
C VAL A 57 -4.21 5.34 3.63
N VAL A 58 -3.95 4.47 4.61
CA VAL A 58 -4.39 3.08 4.64
C VAL A 58 -5.14 2.82 5.94
N TYR A 59 -6.30 2.17 5.86
CA TYR A 59 -7.09 1.84 7.04
C TYR A 59 -7.58 0.40 7.03
N GLY A 60 -7.48 -0.23 8.20
CA GLY A 60 -8.07 -1.52 8.49
C GLY A 60 -7.48 -2.65 7.66
N GLY A 61 -8.35 -3.57 7.24
CA GLY A 61 -7.96 -4.81 6.56
C GLY A 61 -7.78 -5.96 7.54
N ARG A 62 -6.96 -6.92 7.15
CA ARG A 62 -6.68 -8.13 7.94
C ARG A 62 -5.34 -8.73 7.55
N ASN A 63 -4.77 -9.49 8.47
CA ASN A 63 -3.54 -10.25 8.28
C ASN A 63 -3.69 -11.65 8.91
N ASP A 64 -2.58 -12.38 9.01
CA ASP A 64 -2.57 -13.76 9.51
C ASP A 64 -2.96 -13.86 11.00
N ASN A 65 -2.96 -12.72 11.72
CA ASN A 65 -3.37 -12.62 13.12
C ASN A 65 -4.81 -12.11 13.30
N GLY A 66 -5.53 -11.78 12.21
CA GLY A 66 -6.93 -11.37 12.24
C GLY A 66 -7.20 -9.96 11.69
N PRO A 67 -8.36 -9.35 12.04
CA PRO A 67 -8.74 -8.02 11.56
C PRO A 67 -7.87 -6.91 12.15
N LEU A 68 -7.62 -5.88 11.35
CA LEU A 68 -6.87 -4.69 11.72
C LEU A 68 -7.81 -3.48 11.78
N SER A 69 -7.53 -2.55 12.69
CA SER A 69 -8.24 -1.27 12.85
C SER A 69 -7.29 -0.06 12.84
N GLU A 70 -6.02 -0.28 12.49
CA GLU A 70 -5.02 0.78 12.48
C GLU A 70 -5.14 1.68 11.23
N LEU A 71 -4.97 2.98 11.46
CA LEU A 71 -4.81 4.00 10.43
C LEU A 71 -3.32 4.26 10.24
N TRP A 72 -2.87 4.22 8.99
CA TRP A 72 -1.51 4.57 8.63
C TRP A 72 -1.49 5.65 7.56
N ARG A 73 -0.47 6.50 7.63
CA ARG A 73 -0.14 7.49 6.60
C ARG A 73 1.32 7.29 6.18
N GLY A 74 1.54 7.18 4.88
CA GLY A 74 2.86 7.20 4.27
C GLY A 74 3.12 8.48 3.49
N ASP A 75 4.32 9.02 3.66
CA ASP A 75 4.83 10.09 2.80
C ASP A 75 5.38 9.46 1.51
N LEU A 76 4.58 9.54 0.44
CA LEU A 76 4.82 8.96 -0.89
C LEU A 76 4.69 10.01 -1.99
#